data_AF-A0A945TS25-F1
#
_entry.id   AF-A0A945TS25-F1
#
_cell.length_a   1.000
_cell.length_b   1.000
_cell.length_c   1.000
_cell.angle_alpha   90.00
_cell.angle_beta   90.00
_cell.angle_gamma   90.00
#
_symmetry.space_group_name_H-M   'P 1'
#
loop_
_entity.id
_entity.type
_entity.pdbx_description
1 polymer ?
#
loop_
_entity_poly.entity_id
_entity_poly.type
_entity_poly.pdbx_seq_one_letter_code
_entity_poly.pdbx_strand_id
1 'polypeptide(L)'
;MSDYSPIWPGLLGDPNLTLVTDPRIDPRLLEAMGTLDFDEVEESPTLSSNPSYKECVEFVAALEASAEPVYAKKFGSLPPVLGVTRRSEVIQGVDGNEIPLIIHEPAEGNRPLPGILRTHGGGMIMQSATDPQYMRLADELAATGMVVVNVEFRNGAGKLGDHPFPAGLNDCASATRWTYANKDALGISHIVVSGESGGGNLCIATALKAKQEGWIGEIAGVYACCPYLAGPYNAPLPELMSLRENDYMGQLSVMISLFKVYDPTGDHARNPLAWPYHAKAEDLAGLPPHTISVNELDELRDEGLIYARKLMAAGVPTISRTVNGTTHGADIETMVTIMPDVYGATIRDIHGFATSLMPRRLP
;
A
#
# COMPACT_ATOMS: atom_id res chain seq x y z
N MET A 1 -43.08 13.33 12.86
CA MET A 1 -41.96 12.51 12.35
C MET A 1 -41.04 13.51 11.70
N SER A 2 -39.88 13.78 12.30
CA SER A 2 -38.90 14.69 11.69
C SER A 2 -38.36 14.02 10.42
N ASP A 3 -38.31 14.79 9.33
CA ASP A 3 -37.66 14.43 8.07
C ASP A 3 -36.17 14.17 8.30
N TYR A 4 -35.81 12.96 8.71
CA TYR A 4 -34.43 12.49 8.67
C TYR A 4 -34.13 12.02 7.26
N SER A 5 -33.95 12.96 6.33
CA SER A 5 -33.22 12.68 5.10
C SER A 5 -31.78 12.32 5.50
N PRO A 6 -31.21 11.20 5.01
CA PRO A 6 -29.82 10.86 5.30
C PRO A 6 -28.92 12.00 4.81
N ILE A 7 -28.10 12.54 5.71
CA ILE A 7 -27.04 13.48 5.35
C ILE A 7 -25.92 12.63 4.76
N TRP A 8 -25.75 12.70 3.45
CA TRP A 8 -24.64 12.03 2.78
C TRP A 8 -23.31 12.67 3.21
N PRO A 9 -22.25 11.87 3.42
CA PRO A 9 -20.95 12.41 3.80
C PRO A 9 -20.21 13.01 2.59
N GLY A 10 -19.22 13.86 2.87
CA GLY A 10 -18.30 14.41 1.88
C GLY A 10 -18.98 15.04 0.66
N LEU A 11 -18.35 14.89 -0.50
CA LEU A 11 -18.82 15.47 -1.76
C LEU A 11 -20.17 14.89 -2.25
N LEU A 12 -20.64 13.78 -1.68
CA LEU A 12 -21.97 13.24 -1.96
C LEU A 12 -23.08 14.07 -1.29
N GLY A 13 -22.81 14.65 -0.13
CA GLY A 13 -23.75 15.50 0.61
C GLY A 13 -23.66 16.97 0.25
N ASP A 14 -22.45 17.47 0.05
CA ASP A 14 -22.20 18.83 -0.39
C ASP A 14 -21.02 18.86 -1.38
N PRO A 15 -21.29 19.09 -2.68
CA PRO A 15 -20.25 19.11 -3.71
C PRO A 15 -19.29 20.31 -3.59
N ASN A 16 -19.56 21.27 -2.70
CA ASN A 16 -18.66 22.39 -2.44
C ASN A 16 -17.74 22.16 -1.24
N LEU A 17 -17.82 21.01 -0.57
CA LEU A 17 -16.89 20.66 0.48
C LEU A 17 -15.47 20.58 -0.07
N THR A 18 -14.53 21.02 0.74
CA THR A 18 -13.10 20.81 0.55
C THR A 18 -12.63 19.85 1.63
N LEU A 19 -11.47 19.22 1.44
CA LEU A 19 -10.88 18.38 2.49
C LEU A 19 -10.74 19.14 3.82
N VAL A 20 -10.48 20.45 3.77
CA VAL A 20 -10.34 21.32 4.94
C VAL A 20 -11.67 21.59 5.65
N THR A 21 -12.78 21.55 4.92
CA THR A 21 -14.11 21.87 5.45
C THR A 21 -14.95 20.61 5.72
N ASP A 22 -14.47 19.43 5.34
CA ASP A 22 -15.11 18.17 5.71
C ASP A 22 -14.99 17.95 7.24
N PRO A 23 -16.12 17.81 7.97
CA PRO A 23 -16.09 17.69 9.42
C PRO A 23 -15.47 16.39 9.95
N ARG A 24 -15.17 15.43 9.07
CA ARG A 24 -14.60 14.13 9.44
C ARG A 24 -13.08 14.15 9.57
N ILE A 25 -12.39 15.06 8.87
CA ILE A 25 -10.93 15.12 8.85
C ILE A 25 -10.37 15.37 10.26
N ASP A 26 -9.29 14.68 10.64
CA ASP A 26 -8.62 14.97 11.91
C ASP A 26 -8.04 16.40 11.87
N PRO A 27 -8.39 17.29 12.81
CA PRO A 27 -7.95 18.68 12.80
C PRO A 27 -6.43 18.87 12.78
N ARG A 28 -5.66 17.89 13.30
CA ARG A 28 -4.18 17.94 13.27
C ARG A 28 -3.64 17.88 11.84
N LEU A 29 -4.38 17.22 10.94
CA LEU A 29 -4.03 17.18 9.52
C LEU A 29 -4.23 18.53 8.86
N LEU A 30 -5.28 19.24 9.24
CA LEU A 30 -5.54 20.59 8.75
C LEU A 30 -4.43 21.55 9.16
N GLU A 31 -4.00 21.47 10.42
CA GLU A 31 -2.89 22.28 10.92
C GLU A 31 -1.59 21.98 10.15
N ALA A 32 -1.29 20.70 9.94
CA ALA A 32 -0.11 20.30 9.18
C ALA A 32 -0.18 20.74 7.71
N MET A 33 -1.35 20.61 7.05
CA MET A 33 -1.57 21.10 5.69
C MET A 33 -1.46 22.62 5.60
N GLY A 34 -1.95 23.37 6.60
CA GLY A 34 -1.81 24.83 6.65
C GLY A 34 -0.37 25.32 6.86
N THR A 35 0.54 24.46 7.34
CA THR A 35 1.98 24.75 7.48
C THR A 35 2.82 24.29 6.28
N LEU A 36 2.24 23.47 5.39
CA LEU A 36 2.84 23.15 4.11
C LEU A 36 2.54 24.31 3.17
N ASP A 37 3.59 25.01 2.75
CA ASP A 37 3.50 26.13 1.82
C ASP A 37 3.10 25.58 0.45
N PHE A 38 1.80 25.40 0.21
CA PHE A 38 1.28 24.95 -1.08
C PHE A 38 1.49 26.00 -2.18
N ASP A 39 1.90 27.23 -1.82
CA ASP A 39 2.32 28.29 -2.74
C ASP A 39 3.63 27.95 -3.49
N GLU A 40 4.39 26.93 -3.08
CA GLU A 40 5.59 26.44 -3.77
C GLU A 40 5.37 25.14 -4.57
N VAL A 41 4.16 24.57 -4.58
CA VAL A 41 3.87 23.41 -5.43
C VAL A 41 3.68 23.93 -6.85
N GLU A 42 4.68 23.70 -7.72
CA GLU A 42 4.53 23.87 -9.17
C GLU A 42 3.17 23.31 -9.60
N GLU A 43 2.43 24.04 -10.45
CA GLU A 43 1.10 23.65 -10.92
C GLU A 43 1.08 22.13 -11.20
N SER A 44 0.22 21.41 -10.47
CA SER A 44 0.11 19.96 -10.63
C SER A 44 -0.06 19.66 -12.12
N PRO A 45 0.75 18.75 -12.69
CA PRO A 45 0.76 18.57 -14.14
C PRO A 45 -0.66 18.24 -14.62
N THR A 46 -1.15 18.95 -15.63
CA THR A 46 -2.54 18.77 -16.07
C THR A 46 -2.61 17.67 -17.12
N LEU A 47 -3.48 16.69 -16.91
CA LEU A 47 -3.76 15.63 -17.88
C LEU A 47 -4.88 16.06 -18.83
N SER A 48 -4.75 15.68 -20.10
CA SER A 48 -5.87 15.80 -21.04
C SER A 48 -7.01 14.85 -20.65
N SER A 49 -8.23 15.11 -21.13
CA SER A 49 -9.41 14.28 -20.79
C SER A 49 -9.30 12.80 -21.23
N ASN A 50 -8.39 12.47 -22.14
CA ASN A 50 -8.08 11.11 -22.58
C ASN A 50 -6.57 11.01 -22.88
N PRO A 51 -5.72 10.94 -21.85
CA PRO A 51 -4.28 11.06 -22.00
C PRO A 51 -3.71 9.83 -22.72
N SER A 52 -2.76 10.03 -23.63
CA SER A 52 -1.98 8.95 -24.25
C SER A 52 -1.10 8.24 -23.22
N TYR A 53 -0.61 7.02 -23.54
CA TYR A 53 0.33 6.31 -22.66
C TYR A 53 1.55 7.18 -22.32
N LYS A 54 2.09 7.88 -23.32
CA LYS A 54 3.24 8.77 -23.16
C LYS A 54 2.94 9.93 -22.21
N GLU A 55 1.78 10.59 -22.37
CA GLU A 55 1.35 11.66 -21.44
C GLU A 55 1.22 11.12 -20.00
N CYS A 56 0.70 9.90 -19.82
CA CYS A 56 0.63 9.28 -18.49
C CYS A 56 2.01 9.02 -17.89
N VAL A 57 2.97 8.49 -18.67
CA VAL A 57 4.34 8.24 -18.21
C VAL A 57 5.05 9.55 -17.82
N GLU A 58 4.91 10.60 -18.63
CA GLU A 58 5.49 11.92 -18.35
C GLU A 58 4.86 12.54 -17.09
N PHE A 59 3.54 12.41 -16.94
CA PHE A 59 2.81 12.88 -15.76
C PHE A 59 3.27 12.19 -14.47
N VAL A 60 3.36 10.86 -14.45
CA VAL A 60 3.76 10.12 -13.23
C VAL A 60 5.23 10.38 -12.87
N ALA A 61 6.10 10.55 -13.87
CA ALA A 61 7.50 10.90 -13.62
C ALA A 61 7.64 12.31 -13.01
N ALA A 62 6.85 13.28 -13.48
CA ALA A 62 6.81 14.62 -12.90
C ALA A 62 6.26 14.58 -11.46
N LEU A 63 5.20 13.78 -11.22
CA LEU A 63 4.63 13.59 -9.89
C LEU A 63 5.67 13.00 -8.92
N GLU A 64 6.37 11.94 -9.31
CA GLU A 64 7.45 11.34 -8.52
C GLU A 64 8.53 12.38 -8.17
N ALA A 65 9.06 13.09 -9.18
CA ALA A 65 10.10 14.08 -9.00
C ALA A 65 9.69 15.24 -8.08
N SER A 66 8.41 15.67 -8.13
CA SER A 66 7.89 16.73 -7.26
C SER A 66 7.73 16.29 -5.80
N ALA A 67 7.43 15.01 -5.57
CA ALA A 67 7.15 14.47 -4.24
C ALA A 67 8.44 14.12 -3.46
N GLU A 68 9.48 13.67 -4.15
CA GLU A 68 10.76 13.27 -3.53
C GLU A 68 11.37 14.31 -2.55
N PRO A 69 11.57 15.59 -2.92
CA PRO A 69 12.16 16.57 -2.01
C PRO A 69 11.27 16.86 -0.80
N VAL A 70 9.95 16.77 -0.95
CA VAL A 70 8.98 16.94 0.16
C VAL A 70 9.15 15.82 1.18
N TYR A 71 9.19 14.56 0.73
CA TYR A 71 9.42 13.41 1.60
C TYR A 71 10.82 13.45 2.22
N ALA A 72 11.85 13.79 1.44
CA ALA A 72 13.22 13.90 1.94
C ALA A 72 13.37 14.95 3.05
N LYS A 73 12.81 16.15 2.87
CA LYS A 73 12.83 17.21 3.89
C LYS A 73 12.07 16.77 5.14
N LYS A 74 10.87 16.22 4.96
CA LYS A 74 9.98 15.81 6.06
C LYS A 74 10.62 14.73 6.92
N PHE A 75 11.08 13.64 6.32
CA PHE A 75 11.63 12.48 7.03
C PHE A 75 13.09 12.66 7.44
N GLY A 76 13.89 13.41 6.68
CA GLY A 76 15.29 13.68 7.00
C GLY A 76 15.47 14.56 8.25
N SER A 77 14.43 15.29 8.66
CA SER A 77 14.43 16.08 9.89
C SER A 77 14.17 15.27 11.17
N LEU A 78 13.73 14.01 11.02
CA LEU A 78 13.33 13.19 12.15
C LEU A 78 14.54 12.55 12.83
N PRO A 79 14.52 12.38 14.17
CA PRO A 79 15.53 11.56 14.82
C PRO A 79 15.48 10.12 14.29
N PRO A 80 16.64 9.44 14.21
CA PRO A 80 16.69 8.05 13.78
C PRO A 80 15.94 7.14 14.76
N VAL A 81 15.36 6.07 14.24
CA VAL A 81 14.81 5.00 15.07
C VAL A 81 15.97 4.24 15.72
N LEU A 82 15.95 4.13 17.04
CA LEU A 82 17.03 3.50 17.80
C LEU A 82 16.85 1.98 17.86
N GLY A 83 17.96 1.25 18.02
CA GLY A 83 17.93 -0.20 18.21
C GLY A 83 17.64 -1.02 16.95
N VAL A 84 17.75 -0.41 15.77
CA VAL A 84 17.55 -1.08 14.48
C VAL A 84 18.86 -1.07 13.69
N THR A 85 19.20 -2.20 13.10
CA THR A 85 20.26 -2.33 12.10
C THR A 85 19.67 -2.57 10.73
N ARG A 86 20.35 -2.09 9.69
CA ARG A 86 19.96 -2.29 8.29
C ARG A 86 21.09 -2.99 7.54
N ARG A 87 20.73 -3.86 6.61
CA ARG A 87 21.67 -4.44 5.63
C ARG A 87 20.99 -4.62 4.29
N SER A 88 21.78 -4.61 3.22
CA SER A 88 21.30 -4.84 1.87
C SER A 88 21.66 -6.25 1.40
N GLU A 89 20.75 -6.84 0.63
CA GLU A 89 20.96 -8.09 -0.09
C GLU A 89 20.51 -7.88 -1.55
N VAL A 90 21.09 -8.61 -2.49
CA VAL A 90 20.63 -8.60 -3.89
C VAL A 90 20.32 -10.03 -4.27
N ILE A 91 19.08 -10.28 -4.70
CA ILE A 91 18.62 -11.60 -5.12
C ILE A 91 18.35 -11.62 -6.63
N GLN A 92 18.21 -12.82 -7.18
CA GLN A 92 17.85 -13.00 -8.58
C GLN A 92 16.35 -13.22 -8.73
N GLY A 93 15.72 -12.39 -9.55
CA GLY A 93 14.32 -12.49 -9.97
C GLY A 93 14.10 -13.61 -10.98
N VAL A 94 12.84 -14.02 -11.13
CA VAL A 94 12.43 -15.04 -12.11
C VAL A 94 12.66 -14.62 -13.56
N ASP A 95 12.73 -13.31 -13.83
CA ASP A 95 13.00 -12.75 -15.16
C ASP A 95 14.51 -12.56 -15.42
N GLY A 96 15.38 -13.02 -14.52
CA GLY A 96 16.84 -12.86 -14.61
C GLY A 96 17.35 -11.47 -14.24
N ASN A 97 16.52 -10.65 -13.59
CA ASN A 97 16.88 -9.35 -13.06
C ASN A 97 17.40 -9.44 -11.61
N GLU A 98 18.19 -8.45 -11.21
CA GLU A 98 18.53 -8.27 -9.80
C GLU A 98 17.38 -7.59 -9.06
N ILE A 99 17.12 -8.02 -7.82
CA ILE A 99 16.13 -7.42 -6.92
C ILE A 99 16.86 -7.04 -5.62
N PRO A 100 17.11 -5.75 -5.38
CA PRO A 100 17.63 -5.29 -4.10
C PRO A 100 16.60 -5.50 -2.98
N LEU A 101 17.09 -5.99 -1.84
CA LEU A 101 16.33 -6.08 -0.60
C LEU A 101 17.02 -5.23 0.46
N ILE A 102 16.25 -4.44 1.20
CA ILE A 102 16.72 -3.74 2.39
C ILE A 102 16.12 -4.41 3.60
N ILE A 103 16.97 -5.01 4.42
CA ILE A 103 16.57 -5.79 5.59
C ILE A 103 16.80 -4.94 6.83
N HIS A 104 15.72 -4.66 7.54
CA HIS A 104 15.69 -3.91 8.81
C HIS A 104 15.40 -4.90 9.93
N GLU A 105 16.22 -4.89 10.98
CA GLU A 105 16.07 -5.83 12.08
C GLU A 105 16.48 -5.23 13.42
N PRO A 106 15.87 -5.67 14.54
CA PRO A 106 16.34 -5.34 15.88
C PRO A 106 17.82 -5.69 16.04
N ALA A 107 18.59 -4.74 16.57
CA ALA A 107 20.00 -4.93 16.89
C ALA A 107 20.19 -6.02 17.96
N GLU A 108 19.22 -6.17 18.85
CA GLU A 108 19.20 -7.14 19.94
C GLU A 108 17.80 -7.77 20.05
N GLY A 109 17.71 -8.94 20.69
CA GLY A 109 16.43 -9.60 20.96
C GLY A 109 16.46 -11.10 20.72
N ASN A 110 15.44 -11.79 21.26
CA ASN A 110 15.28 -13.23 21.06
C ASN A 110 14.71 -13.52 19.68
N ARG A 111 15.24 -14.55 19.03
CA ARG A 111 14.80 -15.05 17.73
C ARG A 111 14.25 -16.47 17.87
N PRO A 112 13.39 -16.94 16.94
CA PRO A 112 12.93 -16.26 15.73
C PRO A 112 11.86 -15.17 15.98
N LEU A 113 11.85 -14.13 15.14
CA LEU A 113 10.87 -13.04 15.15
C LEU A 113 9.87 -13.16 13.98
N PRO A 114 8.69 -12.52 14.00
CA PRO A 114 7.87 -12.39 12.80
C PRO A 114 8.63 -11.64 11.70
N GLY A 115 8.57 -12.17 10.47
CA GLY A 115 9.10 -11.51 9.28
C GLY A 115 8.00 -10.74 8.54
N ILE A 116 8.28 -9.50 8.16
CA ILE A 116 7.41 -8.67 7.32
C ILE A 116 8.10 -8.52 5.95
N LEU A 117 7.55 -9.12 4.90
CA LEU A 117 7.95 -8.79 3.53
C LEU A 117 7.14 -7.58 3.09
N ARG A 118 7.81 -6.45 2.86
CA ARG A 118 7.16 -5.17 2.63
C ARG A 118 7.21 -4.74 1.16
N THR A 119 6.04 -4.46 0.60
CA THR A 119 5.83 -3.88 -0.73
C THR A 119 5.37 -2.44 -0.58
N HIS A 120 6.15 -1.48 -1.10
CA HIS A 120 5.84 -0.06 -0.97
C HIS A 120 4.70 0.41 -1.90
N GLY A 121 4.11 1.55 -1.58
CA GLY A 121 3.10 2.27 -2.36
C GLY A 121 3.61 2.82 -3.70
N GLY A 122 2.95 3.86 -4.20
CA GLY A 122 3.27 4.47 -5.50
C GLY A 122 2.53 3.83 -6.68
N GLY A 123 1.40 3.18 -6.42
CA GLY A 123 0.51 2.65 -7.45
C GLY A 123 1.10 1.54 -8.32
N MET A 124 2.17 0.87 -7.87
CA MET A 124 3.00 -0.05 -8.66
C MET A 124 3.77 0.62 -9.82
N ILE A 125 3.80 1.96 -9.86
CA ILE A 125 4.30 2.77 -10.97
C ILE A 125 5.51 3.60 -10.62
N MET A 126 5.66 4.04 -9.38
CA MET A 126 6.70 4.99 -8.98
C MET A 126 7.08 4.80 -7.50
N GLN A 127 8.02 5.61 -7.03
CA GLN A 127 8.67 5.55 -5.72
C GLN A 127 9.62 4.36 -5.56
N SER A 128 10.37 4.33 -4.47
CA SER A 128 11.38 3.31 -4.18
C SER A 128 11.31 2.85 -2.74
N ALA A 129 11.63 1.59 -2.48
CA ALA A 129 11.70 1.06 -1.11
C ALA A 129 12.77 1.77 -0.26
N THR A 130 13.71 2.47 -0.90
CA THR A 130 14.73 3.32 -0.27
C THR A 130 14.25 4.74 0.04
N ASP A 131 13.04 5.13 -0.37
CA ASP A 131 12.51 6.44 -0.06
C ASP A 131 12.34 6.62 1.46
N PRO A 132 12.59 7.82 2.01
CA PRO A 132 12.70 8.04 3.45
C PRO A 132 11.50 7.58 4.29
N GLN A 133 10.28 7.74 3.78
CA GLN A 133 9.04 7.32 4.44
C GLN A 133 8.94 5.80 4.61
N TYR A 134 9.40 5.04 3.61
CA TYR A 134 9.36 3.59 3.61
C TYR A 134 10.51 2.98 4.43
N MET A 135 11.68 3.62 4.38
CA MET A 135 12.79 3.30 5.27
C MET A 135 12.43 3.56 6.73
N ARG A 136 11.76 4.68 7.01
CA ARG A 136 11.29 5.02 8.36
C ARG A 136 10.27 4.00 8.87
N LEU A 137 9.24 3.69 8.08
CA LEU A 137 8.23 2.72 8.49
C LEU A 137 8.84 1.32 8.73
N ALA A 138 9.77 0.89 7.89
CA ALA A 138 10.47 -0.39 8.08
C ALA A 138 11.31 -0.41 9.36
N ASP A 139 12.00 0.68 9.71
CA ASP A 139 12.69 0.78 10.99
C ASP A 139 11.73 0.76 12.17
N GLU A 140 10.63 1.50 12.13
CA GLU A 140 9.65 1.56 13.23
C GLU A 140 9.02 0.19 13.46
N LEU A 141 8.67 -0.52 12.39
CA LEU A 141 8.21 -1.90 12.46
C LEU A 141 9.29 -2.81 13.05
N ALA A 142 10.54 -2.68 12.59
CA ALA A 142 11.65 -3.48 13.12
C ALA A 142 11.85 -3.24 14.62
N ALA A 143 11.79 -1.98 15.08
CA ALA A 143 11.93 -1.61 16.49
C ALA A 143 10.87 -2.25 17.41
N THR A 144 9.74 -2.72 16.87
CA THR A 144 8.74 -3.49 17.65
C THR A 144 9.05 -4.97 17.81
N GLY A 145 10.16 -5.47 17.26
CA GLY A 145 10.54 -6.88 17.34
C GLY A 145 10.12 -7.69 16.10
N MET A 146 10.26 -7.11 14.91
CA MET A 146 10.02 -7.79 13.63
C MET A 146 11.24 -7.66 12.73
N VAL A 147 11.45 -8.61 11.81
CA VAL A 147 12.43 -8.43 10.74
C VAL A 147 11.68 -7.97 9.50
N VAL A 148 12.01 -6.80 8.96
CA VAL A 148 11.34 -6.23 7.79
C VAL A 148 12.24 -6.36 6.58
N VAL A 149 11.73 -6.94 5.49
CA VAL A 149 12.41 -7.06 4.21
C VAL A 149 11.68 -6.17 3.22
N ASN A 150 12.22 -4.96 3.01
CA ASN A 150 11.75 -4.04 1.98
C ASN A 150 12.20 -4.54 0.60
N VAL A 151 11.26 -4.69 -0.33
CA VAL A 151 11.53 -5.16 -1.69
C VAL A 151 11.62 -3.97 -2.64
N GLU A 152 12.76 -3.77 -3.29
CA GLU A 152 12.97 -2.79 -4.36
C GLU A 152 12.53 -3.41 -5.70
N PHE A 153 11.23 -3.49 -5.93
CA PHE A 153 10.67 -4.10 -7.14
C PHE A 153 10.72 -3.13 -8.33
N ARG A 154 10.73 -3.67 -9.55
CA ARG A 154 10.58 -2.87 -10.78
C ARG A 154 9.21 -2.20 -10.84
N ASN A 155 9.20 -0.93 -11.23
CA ASN A 155 7.99 -0.12 -11.34
C ASN A 155 7.49 -0.03 -12.78
N GLY A 156 6.21 0.29 -12.95
CA GLY A 156 5.64 0.61 -14.26
C GLY A 156 6.26 1.85 -14.93
N ALA A 157 6.71 2.85 -14.17
CA ALA A 157 7.43 4.02 -14.70
C ALA A 157 8.40 4.58 -13.64
N GLY A 158 8.71 5.87 -13.75
CA GLY A 158 9.59 6.55 -12.81
C GLY A 158 11.03 6.04 -12.83
N LYS A 159 11.76 6.28 -11.75
CA LYS A 159 13.19 5.91 -11.64
C LYS A 159 13.49 4.41 -11.70
N LEU A 160 12.50 3.56 -11.45
CA LEU A 160 12.61 2.09 -11.47
C LEU A 160 11.84 1.43 -12.63
N GLY A 161 11.34 2.22 -13.59
CA GLY A 161 10.62 1.73 -14.77
C GLY A 161 11.46 1.71 -16.04
N ASP A 162 10.90 1.40 -17.21
CA ASP A 162 9.48 1.18 -17.58
C ASP A 162 9.15 -0.32 -17.65
N HIS A 163 8.51 -0.85 -16.60
CA HIS A 163 8.22 -2.27 -16.47
C HIS A 163 6.74 -2.53 -16.10
N PRO A 164 5.84 -2.65 -17.09
CA PRO A 164 4.43 -2.94 -16.88
C PRO A 164 4.18 -4.26 -16.14
N PHE A 165 2.92 -4.49 -15.75
CA PHE A 165 2.49 -5.77 -15.21
C PHE A 165 2.94 -6.95 -16.12
N PRO A 166 3.48 -8.07 -15.56
CA PRO A 166 3.57 -8.42 -14.15
C PRO A 166 4.96 -8.21 -13.50
N ALA A 167 5.82 -7.33 -14.02
CA ALA A 167 7.23 -7.25 -13.61
C ALA A 167 7.43 -7.05 -12.09
N GLY A 168 6.83 -6.00 -11.51
CA GLY A 168 6.92 -5.75 -10.06
C GLY A 168 6.30 -6.86 -9.21
N LEU A 169 5.23 -7.51 -9.68
CA LEU A 169 4.61 -8.65 -8.99
C LEU A 169 5.54 -9.88 -9.00
N ASN A 170 6.22 -10.14 -10.11
CA ASN A 170 7.22 -11.20 -10.20
C ASN A 170 8.38 -10.96 -9.23
N ASP A 171 8.83 -9.71 -9.10
CA ASP A 171 9.89 -9.35 -8.15
C ASP A 171 9.45 -9.56 -6.70
N CYS A 172 8.22 -9.15 -6.34
CA CYS A 172 7.64 -9.38 -5.01
C CYS A 172 7.51 -10.88 -4.69
N ALA A 173 7.08 -11.69 -5.66
CA ALA A 173 7.00 -13.13 -5.51
C ALA A 173 8.38 -13.76 -5.31
N SER A 174 9.37 -13.39 -6.14
CA SER A 174 10.77 -13.83 -5.98
C SER A 174 11.33 -13.49 -4.61
N ALA A 175 11.11 -12.26 -4.14
CA ALA A 175 11.53 -11.81 -2.82
C ALA A 175 10.87 -12.62 -1.70
N THR A 176 9.55 -12.85 -1.79
CA THR A 176 8.81 -13.69 -0.81
C THR A 176 9.43 -15.07 -0.68
N ARG A 177 9.66 -15.74 -1.82
CA ARG A 177 10.19 -17.10 -1.85
C ARG A 177 11.63 -17.17 -1.37
N TRP A 178 12.45 -16.18 -1.71
CA TRP A 178 13.81 -16.07 -1.19
C TRP A 178 13.81 -15.87 0.33
N THR A 179 12.96 -14.98 0.85
CA THR A 179 12.83 -14.74 2.29
C THR A 179 12.39 -16.01 3.02
N TYR A 180 11.46 -16.79 2.44
CA TYR A 180 11.03 -18.06 3.03
C TYR A 180 12.16 -19.09 3.07
N ALA A 181 12.89 -19.24 1.97
CA ALA A 181 14.03 -20.15 1.87
C ALA A 181 15.18 -19.78 2.83
N ASN A 182 15.30 -18.50 3.20
CA ASN A 182 16.35 -18.00 4.09
C ASN A 182 15.85 -17.67 5.51
N LYS A 183 14.65 -18.12 5.89
CA LYS A 183 14.02 -17.70 7.14
C LYS A 183 14.88 -17.98 8.39
N ASP A 184 15.60 -19.10 8.41
CA ASP A 184 16.45 -19.47 9.55
C ASP A 184 17.67 -18.54 9.65
N ALA A 185 18.27 -18.18 8.51
CA ALA A 185 19.39 -17.24 8.43
C ALA A 185 18.96 -15.80 8.76
N LEU A 186 17.72 -15.43 8.38
CA LEU A 186 17.09 -14.17 8.76
C LEU A 186 16.62 -14.17 10.23
N GLY A 187 16.56 -15.35 10.86
CA GLY A 187 16.02 -15.52 12.20
C GLY A 187 14.54 -15.14 12.30
N ILE A 188 13.74 -15.49 11.29
CA ILE A 188 12.29 -15.25 11.27
C ILE A 188 11.49 -16.55 11.37
N SER A 189 10.33 -16.49 12.03
CA SER A 189 9.46 -17.66 12.27
C SER A 189 8.54 -17.95 11.09
N HIS A 190 8.02 -16.89 10.48
CA HIS A 190 7.07 -16.91 9.37
C HIS A 190 7.06 -15.55 8.68
N ILE A 191 6.38 -15.48 7.53
CA ILE A 191 6.28 -14.26 6.72
C ILE A 191 4.84 -13.75 6.72
N VAL A 192 4.69 -12.47 7.03
CA VAL A 192 3.52 -11.67 6.66
C VAL A 192 3.92 -10.79 5.49
N VAL A 193 3.14 -10.81 4.40
CA VAL A 193 3.33 -9.85 3.32
C VAL A 193 2.49 -8.62 3.64
N SER A 194 3.11 -7.44 3.63
CA SER A 194 2.47 -6.20 4.04
C SER A 194 2.78 -5.07 3.07
N GLY A 195 1.83 -4.17 2.87
CA GLY A 195 2.04 -3.00 2.01
C GLY A 195 0.84 -2.08 1.99
N GLU A 196 1.03 -0.91 1.38
CA GLU A 196 0.02 0.13 1.31
C GLU A 196 -0.27 0.59 -0.10
N SER A 197 -1.50 1.05 -0.38
CA SER A 197 -1.86 1.58 -1.69
C SER A 197 -1.53 0.58 -2.80
N GLY A 198 -0.67 0.93 -3.76
CA GLY A 198 -0.15 0.00 -4.77
C GLY A 198 0.68 -1.15 -4.19
N GLY A 199 1.38 -0.94 -3.09
CA GLY A 199 2.00 -2.00 -2.30
C GLY A 199 0.97 -2.92 -1.64
N GLY A 200 -0.20 -2.38 -1.28
CA GLY A 200 -1.36 -3.14 -0.80
C GLY A 200 -1.97 -4.01 -1.90
N ASN A 201 -1.94 -3.55 -3.16
CA ASN A 201 -2.23 -4.40 -4.32
C ASN A 201 -1.22 -5.53 -4.42
N LEU A 202 0.07 -5.21 -4.49
CA LEU A 202 1.13 -6.19 -4.68
C LEU A 202 1.18 -7.24 -3.57
N CYS A 203 0.92 -6.89 -2.31
CA CYS A 203 0.91 -7.86 -1.22
C CYS A 203 -0.23 -8.88 -1.36
N ILE A 204 -1.42 -8.42 -1.73
CA ILE A 204 -2.59 -9.27 -2.00
C ILE A 204 -2.34 -10.12 -3.26
N ALA A 205 -1.90 -9.49 -4.35
CA ALA A 205 -1.60 -10.17 -5.61
C ALA A 205 -0.50 -11.23 -5.46
N THR A 206 0.50 -10.97 -4.60
CA THR A 206 1.55 -11.95 -4.26
C THR A 206 0.93 -13.18 -3.59
N ALA A 207 -0.01 -13.02 -2.67
CA ALA A 207 -0.71 -14.15 -2.05
C ALA A 207 -1.59 -14.91 -3.06
N LEU A 208 -2.27 -14.21 -3.97
CA LEU A 208 -3.04 -14.84 -5.05
C LEU A 208 -2.14 -15.65 -5.99
N LYS A 209 -1.01 -15.08 -6.41
CA LYS A 209 0.01 -15.74 -7.25
C LYS A 209 0.59 -16.95 -6.52
N ALA A 210 0.90 -16.83 -5.23
CA ALA A 210 1.38 -17.92 -4.40
C ALA A 210 0.43 -19.11 -4.35
N LYS A 211 -0.87 -18.83 -4.26
CA LYS A 211 -1.89 -19.87 -4.32
C LYS A 211 -1.97 -20.50 -5.71
N GLN A 212 -2.00 -19.68 -6.77
CA GLN A 212 -2.06 -20.16 -8.15
C GLN A 212 -0.86 -21.06 -8.50
N GLU A 213 0.31 -20.76 -7.96
CA GLU A 213 1.57 -21.47 -8.23
C GLU A 213 1.93 -22.54 -7.17
N GLY A 214 1.07 -22.75 -6.16
CA GLY A 214 1.21 -23.85 -5.20
C GLY A 214 2.21 -23.63 -4.06
N TRP A 215 2.63 -22.39 -3.80
CA TRP A 215 3.55 -22.03 -2.71
C TRP A 215 2.92 -21.12 -1.63
N ILE A 216 1.58 -21.05 -1.55
CA ILE A 216 0.86 -20.27 -0.51
C ILE A 216 1.22 -20.65 0.93
N GLY A 217 1.79 -21.83 1.16
CA GLY A 217 2.30 -22.24 2.47
C GLY A 217 3.48 -21.41 2.98
N GLU A 218 4.13 -20.64 2.10
CA GLU A 218 5.25 -19.76 2.44
C GLU A 218 4.78 -18.42 3.06
N ILE A 219 3.49 -18.08 2.94
CA ILE A 219 2.89 -16.85 3.48
C ILE A 219 1.95 -17.21 4.64
N ALA A 220 2.24 -16.70 5.83
CA ALA A 220 1.43 -16.95 7.03
C ALA A 220 0.28 -15.96 7.20
N GLY A 221 0.38 -14.76 6.63
CA GLY A 221 -0.65 -13.72 6.69
C GLY A 221 -0.42 -12.61 5.68
N VAL A 222 -1.45 -11.80 5.43
CA VAL A 222 -1.39 -10.61 4.58
C VAL A 222 -1.95 -9.42 5.34
N TYR A 223 -1.26 -8.29 5.29
CA TYR A 223 -1.71 -7.04 5.91
C TYR A 223 -1.68 -5.92 4.86
N ALA A 224 -2.83 -5.52 4.36
CA ALA A 224 -2.95 -4.52 3.31
C ALA A 224 -3.55 -3.22 3.88
N CYS A 225 -2.82 -2.12 3.74
CA CYS A 225 -3.29 -0.77 4.07
C CYS A 225 -3.78 -0.05 2.81
N CYS A 226 -4.91 0.67 2.93
CA CYS A 226 -5.52 1.49 1.88
C CYS A 226 -5.35 0.92 0.46
N PRO A 227 -5.70 -0.36 0.22
CA PRO A 227 -5.21 -1.07 -0.96
C PRO A 227 -5.82 -0.55 -2.27
N TYR A 228 -5.01 -0.41 -3.31
CA TYR A 228 -5.37 0.07 -4.65
C TYR A 228 -5.69 -1.08 -5.61
N LEU A 229 -6.96 -1.50 -5.68
CA LEU A 229 -7.38 -2.81 -6.16
C LEU A 229 -8.32 -2.79 -7.38
N ALA A 230 -9.11 -1.74 -7.58
CA ALA A 230 -10.32 -1.83 -8.40
C ALA A 230 -10.16 -1.65 -9.90
N GLY A 231 -9.08 -0.99 -10.35
CA GLY A 231 -8.90 -0.43 -11.69
C GLY A 231 -9.62 -1.14 -12.86
N PRO A 232 -10.05 -0.42 -13.90
CA PRO A 232 -9.76 0.98 -14.22
C PRO A 232 -10.66 2.01 -13.51
N TYR A 233 -10.14 3.23 -13.36
CA TYR A 233 -10.80 4.34 -12.62
C TYR A 233 -11.48 5.38 -13.52
N ASN A 234 -11.33 5.27 -14.85
CA ASN A 234 -12.01 6.15 -15.81
C ASN A 234 -13.50 5.80 -16.01
N ALA A 235 -13.93 4.64 -15.52
CA ALA A 235 -15.31 4.19 -15.48
C ALA A 235 -15.54 3.48 -14.12
N PRO A 236 -15.60 4.24 -13.02
CA PRO A 236 -15.64 3.67 -11.68
C PRO A 236 -16.90 2.81 -11.49
N LEU A 237 -16.75 1.74 -10.71
CA LEU A 237 -17.85 0.84 -10.41
C LEU A 237 -18.90 1.55 -9.53
N PRO A 238 -20.21 1.39 -9.79
CA PRO A 238 -21.26 2.12 -9.08
C PRO A 238 -21.25 1.93 -7.56
N GLU A 239 -20.78 0.77 -7.08
CA GLU A 239 -20.68 0.45 -5.66
C GLU A 239 -19.51 1.13 -4.93
N LEU A 240 -18.56 1.72 -5.66
CA LEU A 240 -17.38 2.41 -5.11
C LEU A 240 -17.69 3.89 -4.90
N MET A 241 -18.59 4.18 -3.97
CA MET A 241 -19.06 5.54 -3.71
C MET A 241 -17.97 6.45 -3.14
N SER A 242 -17.00 5.89 -2.41
CA SER A 242 -15.83 6.60 -1.88
C SER A 242 -15.03 7.35 -2.94
N LEU A 243 -14.96 6.81 -4.17
CA LEU A 243 -14.28 7.45 -5.31
C LEU A 243 -14.90 8.81 -5.68
N ARG A 244 -16.18 9.01 -5.37
CA ARG A 244 -16.88 10.29 -5.58
C ARG A 244 -17.02 11.09 -4.30
N GLU A 245 -17.12 10.41 -3.16
CA GLU A 245 -17.27 11.02 -1.84
C GLU A 245 -16.06 11.81 -1.40
N ASN A 246 -14.85 11.32 -1.73
CA ASN A 246 -13.60 11.78 -1.15
C ASN A 246 -12.62 12.40 -2.18
N ASP A 247 -13.01 12.60 -3.44
CA ASP A 247 -12.14 13.17 -4.50
C ASP A 247 -11.97 14.70 -4.38
N TYR A 248 -11.45 15.16 -3.24
CA TYR A 248 -11.28 16.59 -2.93
C TYR A 248 -10.21 17.28 -3.77
N MET A 249 -9.24 16.52 -4.28
CA MET A 249 -8.04 17.04 -4.95
C MET A 249 -7.91 16.51 -6.40
N GLY A 250 -8.94 15.88 -6.96
CA GLY A 250 -8.89 15.32 -8.31
C GLY A 250 -7.94 14.13 -8.45
N GLN A 251 -7.74 13.36 -7.37
CA GLN A 251 -6.86 12.18 -7.35
C GLN A 251 -7.32 11.09 -8.32
N LEU A 252 -8.59 11.11 -8.74
CA LEU A 252 -9.10 10.21 -9.76
C LEU A 252 -8.30 10.31 -11.07
N SER A 253 -7.85 11.51 -11.44
CA SER A 253 -7.02 11.72 -12.64
C SER A 253 -5.64 11.04 -12.53
N VAL A 254 -5.03 11.09 -11.34
CA VAL A 254 -3.78 10.39 -11.03
C VAL A 254 -3.98 8.89 -11.17
N MET A 255 -5.03 8.34 -10.56
CA MET A 255 -5.32 6.89 -10.61
C MET A 255 -5.59 6.38 -12.02
N ILE A 256 -6.21 7.19 -12.89
CA ILE A 256 -6.41 6.86 -14.31
C ILE A 256 -5.06 6.73 -15.03
N SER A 257 -4.13 7.66 -14.78
CA SER A 257 -2.79 7.60 -15.35
C SER A 257 -2.00 6.40 -14.84
N LEU A 258 -2.03 6.14 -13.53
CA LEU A 258 -1.36 4.99 -12.92
C LEU A 258 -1.84 3.67 -13.54
N PHE A 259 -3.17 3.50 -13.68
CA PHE A 259 -3.74 2.32 -14.34
C PHE A 259 -3.19 2.14 -15.75
N LYS A 260 -3.17 3.21 -16.56
CA LYS A 260 -2.75 3.16 -17.96
C LYS A 260 -1.27 2.86 -18.11
N VAL A 261 -0.44 3.28 -17.16
CA VAL A 261 0.99 2.93 -17.16
C VAL A 261 1.17 1.47 -16.75
N TYR A 262 0.41 0.97 -15.77
CA TYR A 262 0.57 -0.39 -15.26
C TYR A 262 0.13 -1.47 -16.26
N ASP A 263 -0.96 -1.20 -16.97
CA ASP A 263 -1.58 -2.08 -17.96
C ASP A 263 -1.84 -1.30 -19.27
N PRO A 264 -0.80 -1.09 -20.12
CA PRO A 264 -0.87 -0.21 -21.28
C PRO A 264 -1.92 -0.62 -22.32
N THR A 265 -2.20 -1.91 -22.44
CA THR A 265 -3.21 -2.44 -23.37
C THR A 265 -4.58 -2.57 -22.73
N GLY A 266 -4.67 -2.60 -21.40
CA GLY A 266 -5.90 -2.83 -20.67
C GLY A 266 -6.35 -4.30 -20.66
N ASP A 267 -5.52 -5.22 -21.20
CA ASP A 267 -5.86 -6.64 -21.30
C ASP A 267 -5.94 -7.32 -19.94
N HIS A 268 -5.35 -6.71 -18.90
CA HIS A 268 -5.33 -7.20 -17.54
C HIS A 268 -6.32 -6.48 -16.61
N ALA A 269 -7.19 -5.60 -17.14
CA ALA A 269 -8.18 -4.84 -16.39
C ALA A 269 -9.10 -5.67 -15.47
N ARG A 270 -9.27 -6.97 -15.75
CA ARG A 270 -10.07 -7.90 -14.93
C ARG A 270 -9.25 -9.08 -14.40
N ASN A 271 -7.93 -9.03 -14.54
CA ASN A 271 -7.02 -10.05 -14.02
C ASN A 271 -6.83 -9.82 -12.51
N PRO A 272 -7.18 -10.78 -11.64
CA PRO A 272 -7.05 -10.61 -10.19
C PRO A 272 -5.60 -10.50 -9.71
N LEU A 273 -4.60 -10.86 -10.52
CA LEU A 273 -3.19 -10.62 -10.21
C LEU A 273 -2.74 -9.18 -10.48
N ALA A 274 -3.43 -8.44 -11.36
CA ALA A 274 -3.17 -7.03 -11.61
C ALA A 274 -4.06 -6.14 -10.73
N TRP A 275 -5.32 -6.56 -10.56
CA TRP A 275 -6.38 -5.82 -9.89
C TRP A 275 -7.18 -6.77 -8.99
N PRO A 276 -6.71 -7.02 -7.75
CA PRO A 276 -7.30 -8.03 -6.87
C PRO A 276 -8.79 -7.85 -6.57
N TYR A 277 -9.34 -6.63 -6.77
CA TYR A 277 -10.78 -6.41 -6.68
C TYR A 277 -11.60 -7.34 -7.58
N HIS A 278 -11.04 -7.87 -8.68
CA HIS A 278 -11.76 -8.78 -9.58
C HIS A 278 -11.64 -10.27 -9.19
N ALA A 279 -10.94 -10.61 -8.10
CA ALA A 279 -10.78 -11.99 -7.63
C ALA A 279 -12.12 -12.66 -7.31
N LYS A 280 -12.32 -13.89 -7.77
CA LYS A 280 -13.52 -14.70 -7.49
C LYS A 280 -13.37 -15.44 -6.17
N ALA A 281 -14.47 -15.99 -5.66
CA ALA A 281 -14.45 -16.78 -4.42
C ALA A 281 -13.44 -17.96 -4.49
N GLU A 282 -13.31 -18.60 -5.66
CA GLU A 282 -12.34 -19.67 -5.91
C GLU A 282 -10.89 -19.20 -5.91
N ASP A 283 -10.61 -17.94 -6.28
CA ASP A 283 -9.29 -17.33 -6.19
C ASP A 283 -8.91 -17.04 -4.73
N LEU A 284 -9.90 -16.70 -3.90
CA LEU A 284 -9.70 -16.30 -2.49
C LEU A 284 -9.70 -17.47 -1.49
N ALA A 285 -10.46 -18.55 -1.76
CA ALA A 285 -10.64 -19.64 -0.80
C ALA A 285 -9.30 -20.31 -0.42
N GLY A 286 -9.01 -20.45 0.87
CA GLY A 286 -7.76 -21.08 1.34
C GLY A 286 -6.54 -20.15 1.41
N LEU A 287 -6.69 -18.86 1.10
CA LEU A 287 -5.68 -17.84 1.44
C LEU A 287 -5.42 -17.79 2.96
N PRO A 288 -4.24 -17.30 3.40
CA PRO A 288 -3.93 -17.09 4.81
C PRO A 288 -4.80 -16.01 5.45
N PRO A 289 -4.78 -15.86 6.79
CA PRO A 289 -5.43 -14.73 7.45
C PRO A 289 -5.05 -13.38 6.81
N HIS A 290 -6.03 -12.48 6.70
CA HIS A 290 -5.84 -11.15 6.12
C HIS A 290 -6.28 -10.07 7.09
N THR A 291 -5.57 -8.94 7.08
CA THR A 291 -6.05 -7.67 7.64
C THR A 291 -6.14 -6.65 6.50
N ILE A 292 -7.32 -6.04 6.34
CA ILE A 292 -7.55 -4.93 5.42
C ILE A 292 -7.82 -3.66 6.22
N SER A 293 -6.87 -2.73 6.20
CA SER A 293 -7.02 -1.41 6.79
C SER A 293 -7.37 -0.39 5.73
N VAL A 294 -8.38 0.43 5.97
CA VAL A 294 -8.75 1.54 5.08
C VAL A 294 -8.73 2.86 5.84
N ASN A 295 -8.58 3.97 5.13
CA ASN A 295 -8.68 5.32 5.68
C ASN A 295 -10.11 5.87 5.42
N GLU A 296 -10.63 6.70 6.33
CA GLU A 296 -12.03 7.15 6.25
C GLU A 296 -12.32 8.10 5.08
N LEU A 297 -11.41 9.07 4.84
CA LEU A 297 -11.50 10.08 3.79
C LEU A 297 -10.63 9.70 2.58
N ASP A 298 -10.59 8.42 2.24
CA ASP A 298 -9.84 7.86 1.12
C ASP A 298 -10.79 7.42 0.00
N GLU A 299 -10.45 7.77 -1.24
CA GLU A 299 -11.16 7.38 -2.45
C GLU A 299 -11.20 5.84 -2.61
N LEU A 300 -10.17 5.13 -2.14
CA LEU A 300 -10.01 3.68 -2.20
C LEU A 300 -10.67 2.92 -1.04
N ARG A 301 -11.34 3.63 -0.13
CA ARG A 301 -11.95 3.02 1.05
C ARG A 301 -12.91 1.89 0.70
N ASP A 302 -13.85 2.12 -0.22
CA ASP A 302 -14.92 1.16 -0.48
C ASP A 302 -14.40 -0.10 -1.18
N GLU A 303 -13.40 0.00 -2.06
CA GLU A 303 -12.82 -1.18 -2.72
C GLU A 303 -12.07 -2.07 -1.74
N GLY A 304 -11.35 -1.49 -0.77
CA GLY A 304 -10.75 -2.24 0.34
C GLY A 304 -11.81 -2.94 1.21
N LEU A 305 -12.85 -2.22 1.62
CA LEU A 305 -13.94 -2.80 2.42
C LEU A 305 -14.70 -3.92 1.68
N ILE A 306 -14.94 -3.75 0.38
CA ILE A 306 -15.58 -4.78 -0.45
C ILE A 306 -14.65 -5.98 -0.59
N TYR A 307 -13.35 -5.78 -0.82
CA TYR A 307 -12.38 -6.88 -0.88
C TYR A 307 -12.34 -7.68 0.43
N ALA A 308 -12.37 -7.00 1.58
CA ALA A 308 -12.48 -7.66 2.90
C ALA A 308 -13.74 -8.51 3.03
N ARG A 309 -14.90 -8.04 2.54
CA ARG A 309 -16.15 -8.83 2.49
C ARG A 309 -16.01 -10.05 1.59
N LYS A 310 -15.34 -9.92 0.44
CA LYS A 310 -15.11 -11.06 -0.47
C LYS A 310 -14.22 -12.12 0.16
N LEU A 311 -13.17 -11.72 0.89
CA LEU A 311 -12.32 -12.63 1.66
C LEU A 311 -13.13 -13.40 2.70
N MET A 312 -13.93 -12.70 3.51
CA MET A 312 -14.82 -13.31 4.50
C MET A 312 -15.82 -14.28 3.86
N ALA A 313 -16.44 -13.89 2.75
CA ALA A 313 -17.38 -14.73 2.01
C ALA A 313 -16.73 -16.00 1.44
N ALA A 314 -15.44 -15.94 1.10
CA ALA A 314 -14.64 -17.09 0.68
C ALA A 314 -14.08 -17.94 1.84
N GLY A 315 -14.42 -17.60 3.09
CA GLY A 315 -14.00 -18.33 4.29
C GLY A 315 -12.59 -17.98 4.79
N VAL A 316 -11.99 -16.88 4.32
CA VAL A 316 -10.67 -16.43 4.78
C VAL A 316 -10.81 -15.70 6.12
N PRO A 317 -10.05 -16.05 7.18
CA PRO A 317 -10.02 -15.28 8.42
C PRO A 317 -9.58 -13.85 8.13
N THR A 318 -10.50 -12.89 8.29
CA THR A 318 -10.28 -11.52 7.81
C THR A 318 -10.63 -10.52 8.90
N ILE A 319 -9.71 -9.61 9.19
CA ILE A 319 -9.94 -8.40 9.98
C ILE A 319 -10.10 -7.24 8.99
N SER A 320 -11.10 -6.39 9.22
CA SER A 320 -11.23 -5.12 8.50
C SER A 320 -11.30 -4.00 9.52
N ARG A 321 -10.52 -2.94 9.30
CA ARG A 321 -10.57 -1.73 10.13
C ARG A 321 -10.58 -0.47 9.29
N THR A 322 -11.18 0.57 9.83
CA THR A 322 -11.11 1.93 9.29
C THR A 322 -10.32 2.79 10.28
N VAL A 323 -9.35 3.54 9.76
CA VAL A 323 -8.66 4.59 10.50
C VAL A 323 -9.42 5.89 10.25
N ASN A 324 -10.15 6.35 11.27
CA ASN A 324 -11.00 7.53 11.14
C ASN A 324 -10.18 8.83 11.11
N GLY A 325 -10.74 9.86 10.48
CA GLY A 325 -10.13 11.19 10.34
C GLY A 325 -8.90 11.25 9.44
N THR A 326 -8.64 10.21 8.65
CA THR A 326 -7.44 10.11 7.84
C THR A 326 -7.73 10.04 6.34
N THR A 327 -6.86 10.66 5.56
CA THR A 327 -6.78 10.53 4.09
C THR A 327 -5.99 9.30 3.68
N HIS A 328 -5.86 9.05 2.38
CA HIS A 328 -5.08 7.96 1.83
C HIS A 328 -3.64 7.89 2.38
N GLY A 329 -3.24 6.73 2.94
CA GLY A 329 -1.86 6.46 3.40
C GLY A 329 -1.41 7.27 4.62
N ALA A 330 -2.29 8.10 5.16
CA ALA A 330 -2.06 8.99 6.29
C ALA A 330 -1.33 8.36 7.49
N ASP A 331 -1.89 7.26 8.00
CA ASP A 331 -1.46 6.58 9.21
C ASP A 331 -0.14 5.81 9.07
N ILE A 332 0.49 5.81 7.89
CA ILE A 332 1.66 4.98 7.58
C ILE A 332 2.73 5.68 6.74
N GLU A 333 2.38 6.67 5.92
CA GLU A 333 3.30 7.35 5.01
C GLU A 333 3.66 8.76 5.45
N THR A 334 2.79 9.47 6.17
CA THR A 334 2.93 10.92 6.28
C THR A 334 2.80 11.49 7.69
N MET A 335 2.43 10.71 8.71
CA MET A 335 1.94 11.28 9.97
C MET A 335 2.72 10.95 11.23
N VAL A 336 3.94 10.41 11.11
CA VAL A 336 4.80 10.10 12.28
C VAL A 336 5.03 11.30 13.21
N THR A 337 5.01 12.55 12.70
CA THR A 337 5.12 13.76 13.53
C THR A 337 3.80 14.46 13.82
N ILE A 338 2.79 14.28 12.98
CA ILE A 338 1.52 15.02 13.06
C ILE A 338 0.54 14.29 13.98
N MET A 339 0.45 12.97 13.81
CA MET A 339 -0.43 12.08 14.57
C MET A 339 0.34 10.83 15.00
N PRO A 340 1.37 10.98 15.86
CA PRO A 340 2.24 9.86 16.27
C PRO A 340 1.47 8.73 16.97
N ASP A 341 0.35 9.06 17.61
CA ASP A 341 -0.59 8.12 18.22
C ASP A 341 -1.31 7.25 17.18
N VAL A 342 -1.80 7.84 16.11
CA VAL A 342 -2.47 7.14 14.98
C VAL A 342 -1.45 6.29 14.22
N TYR A 343 -0.29 6.88 13.90
CA TYR A 343 0.82 6.17 13.25
C TYR A 343 1.29 4.97 14.08
N GLY A 344 1.53 5.19 15.37
CA GLY A 344 1.91 4.13 16.31
C GLY A 344 0.81 3.09 16.51
N ALA A 345 -0.46 3.44 16.39
CA ALA A 345 -1.57 2.48 16.46
C ALA A 345 -1.53 1.49 15.31
N THR A 346 -1.29 1.97 14.08
CA THR A 346 -1.16 1.08 12.92
C THR A 346 0.07 0.17 13.03
N ILE A 347 1.21 0.67 13.51
CA ILE A 347 2.40 -0.16 13.78
C ILE A 347 2.09 -1.26 14.81
N ARG A 348 1.43 -0.91 15.92
CA ARG A 348 1.05 -1.89 16.94
C ARG A 348 0.06 -2.93 16.41
N ASP A 349 -0.84 -2.54 15.50
CA ASP A 349 -1.79 -3.46 14.87
C ASP A 349 -1.09 -4.42 13.90
N ILE A 350 -0.12 -3.95 13.10
CA ILE A 350 0.74 -4.81 12.26
C ILE A 350 1.50 -5.81 13.13
N HIS A 351 2.16 -5.33 14.19
CA HIS A 351 2.89 -6.19 15.13
C HIS A 351 1.96 -7.20 15.81
N GLY A 352 0.80 -6.76 16.30
CA GLY A 352 -0.20 -7.62 16.93
C GLY A 352 -0.72 -8.70 15.99
N PHE A 353 -1.00 -8.35 14.74
CA PHE A 353 -1.37 -9.31 13.71
C PHE A 353 -0.24 -10.31 13.46
N ALA A 354 0.97 -9.84 13.17
CA ALA A 354 2.11 -10.69 12.84
C ALA A 354 2.48 -11.66 13.97
N THR A 355 2.41 -11.22 15.23
CA THR A 355 2.68 -12.05 16.41
C THR A 355 1.55 -13.03 16.75
N SER A 356 0.30 -12.73 16.37
CA SER A 356 -0.84 -13.63 16.58
C SER A 356 -0.81 -14.87 15.68
N LEU A 357 -0.05 -14.83 14.58
CA LEU A 357 0.03 -15.91 13.63
C LEU A 357 0.94 -17.02 14.13
N MET A 358 0.42 -18.24 14.12
CA MET A 358 1.22 -19.43 14.37
C MET A 358 1.91 -19.87 13.06
N PRO A 359 3.13 -20.43 13.12
CA PRO A 359 3.74 -21.05 11.96
C PRO A 359 2.79 -22.11 11.40
N ARG A 360 2.36 -21.96 10.13
CA ARG A 360 1.59 -23.01 9.46
C ARG A 360 2.48 -24.26 9.40
N ARG A 361 2.09 -25.31 10.12
CA ARG A 361 2.65 -26.65 9.87
C ARG A 361 2.10 -27.08 8.51
N LEU A 362 2.97 -27.16 7.50
CA LEU A 362 2.64 -27.83 6.26
C LEU A 362 2.21 -29.27 6.60
N PRO A 363 1.12 -29.80 6.01
CA PRO A 363 0.69 -31.17 6.21
C PRO A 363 1.73 -32.19 5.71
#